data_AF-A0A519ZS74-F1
#
_entry.id   AF-A0A519ZS74-F1
#
_cell.length_a   1.000
_cell.length_b   1.000
_cell.length_c   1.000
_cell.angle_alpha   90.00
_cell.angle_beta   90.00
_cell.angle_gamma   90.00
#
_symmetry.space_group_name_H-M   'P 1'
#
loop_
_entity.id
_entity.type
_entity.pdbx_description
1 polymer ?
#
loop_
_entity_poly.entity_id
_entity_poly.type
_entity_poly.pdbx_seq_one_letter_code
_entity_poly.pdbx_strand_id
1 'polypeptide(L)'
;MRHLLKLLLFLPLLAAAQTPAETNKQLFDRTIDELNFRTFETVYDKHFTRQKFPTSLRTAAARRQFSTFENNAELQKLFLNYNGVAERYKARFGNGALTQAEFEKQLDGVLRDRNFEFFIRGLPRDEKSALIRTEQRVIKQATAQF
;
A
#
# COMPACT_ATOMS: atom_id res chain seq x y z
N MET A 1 50.90 15.57 -25.09
CA MET A 1 49.80 14.77 -24.50
C MET A 1 48.87 15.63 -23.63
N ARG A 2 48.11 16.57 -24.21
CA ARG A 2 47.32 17.54 -23.40
C ARG A 2 46.01 17.97 -24.06
N HIS A 3 45.35 17.09 -24.82
CA HIS A 3 44.07 17.43 -25.46
C HIS A 3 42.98 16.33 -25.38
N LEU A 4 43.24 15.18 -24.77
CA LEU A 4 42.24 14.10 -24.66
C LEU A 4 41.31 14.17 -23.45
N LEU A 5 41.46 15.16 -22.56
CA LEU A 5 40.74 15.22 -21.29
C LEU A 5 39.61 16.28 -21.26
N LYS A 6 38.98 16.57 -22.40
CA LYS A 6 37.89 17.57 -22.49
C LYS A 6 36.59 17.05 -23.11
N LEU A 7 36.53 15.79 -23.55
CA LEU A 7 35.36 15.26 -24.26
C LEU A 7 34.42 14.38 -23.42
N LEU A 8 34.56 14.39 -22.09
CA LEU A 8 33.77 13.55 -21.17
C LEU A 8 32.82 14.33 -20.26
N LEU A 9 32.57 15.62 -20.57
CA LEU A 9 31.72 16.51 -19.75
C LEU A 9 30.33 16.79 -20.32
N PHE A 10 29.89 16.04 -21.34
CA PHE A 10 28.55 16.17 -21.93
C PHE A 10 27.85 14.82 -22.07
N LEU A 11 27.84 14.02 -21.00
CA LEU A 11 26.76 13.06 -20.81
C LEU A 11 25.63 13.82 -20.11
N PRO A 12 24.55 14.22 -20.81
CA PRO A 12 23.35 14.59 -20.09
C PRO A 12 22.93 13.32 -19.34
N LEU A 13 22.88 13.40 -18.02
CA LEU A 13 22.05 12.48 -17.25
C LEU A 13 20.62 12.69 -17.77
N LEU A 14 20.24 11.89 -18.76
CA LEU A 14 18.86 11.73 -19.19
C LEU A 14 18.17 11.02 -18.02
N ALA A 15 17.76 11.80 -17.02
CA ALA A 15 16.70 11.37 -16.12
C ALA A 15 15.47 11.19 -17.03
N ALA A 16 15.15 9.94 -17.37
CA ALA A 16 13.92 9.64 -18.09
C ALA A 16 12.76 10.16 -17.23
N ALA A 17 12.04 11.15 -17.75
CA ALA A 17 10.83 11.64 -17.10
C ALA A 17 9.86 10.45 -17.00
N GLN A 18 9.35 10.19 -15.80
CA GLN A 18 8.38 9.11 -15.59
C GLN A 18 7.18 9.34 -16.50
N THR A 19 6.76 8.29 -17.19
CA THR A 19 5.56 8.35 -18.01
C THR A 19 4.33 8.52 -17.11
N PRO A 20 3.22 9.11 -17.59
CA PRO A 20 1.98 9.18 -16.82
C PRO A 20 1.51 7.80 -16.33
N ALA A 21 1.74 6.75 -17.12
CA ALA A 21 1.45 5.37 -16.75
C ALA A 21 2.25 4.91 -15.52
N GLU A 22 3.56 5.19 -15.48
CA GLU A 22 4.43 4.86 -14.35
C GLU A 22 4.06 5.66 -13.10
N THR A 23 3.77 6.96 -13.25
CA THR A 23 3.32 7.82 -12.16
C THR A 23 2.01 7.31 -11.55
N ASN A 24 1.04 6.96 -12.39
CA ASN A 24 -0.27 6.47 -11.94
C ASN A 24 -0.15 5.08 -11.30
N LYS A 25 0.75 4.23 -11.80
CA LYS A 25 1.06 2.94 -11.18
C LYS A 25 1.70 3.12 -9.80
N GLN A 26 2.65 4.04 -9.66
CA GLN A 26 3.28 4.34 -8.37
C GLN A 26 2.29 4.93 -7.36
N LEU A 27 1.39 5.80 -7.83
CA LEU A 27 0.29 6.33 -7.02
C LEU A 27 -0.61 5.19 -6.53
N PHE A 28 -1.00 4.28 -7.43
CA PHE A 28 -1.82 3.12 -7.08
C PHE A 28 -1.13 2.25 -6.01
N ASP A 29 0.15 1.91 -6.23
CA ASP A 29 0.90 1.05 -5.32
C ASP A 29 1.07 1.67 -3.93
N ARG A 30 1.36 2.97 -3.88
CA ARG A 30 1.45 3.73 -2.63
C ARG A 30 0.10 3.76 -1.90
N THR A 31 -0.99 3.93 -2.64
CA THR A 31 -2.33 3.88 -2.06
C THR A 31 -2.61 2.51 -1.47
N ILE A 32 -2.33 1.41 -2.19
CA ILE A 32 -2.47 0.05 -1.63
C ILE A 32 -1.63 -0.15 -0.37
N ASP A 33 -0.40 0.37 -0.34
CA ASP A 33 0.45 0.31 0.85
C ASP A 33 -0.15 1.06 2.04
N GLU A 34 -0.75 2.22 1.80
CA GLU A 34 -1.39 3.03 2.83
C GLU A 34 -2.67 2.37 3.36
N LEU A 35 -3.51 1.83 2.47
CA LEU A 35 -4.71 1.06 2.83
C LEU A 35 -4.34 -0.15 3.71
N ASN A 36 -3.32 -0.90 3.30
CA ASN A 36 -2.81 -2.04 4.05
C ASN A 36 -2.23 -1.62 5.41
N PHE A 37 -1.43 -0.53 5.44
CA PHE A 37 -0.88 0.01 6.69
C PHE A 37 -1.98 0.37 7.70
N ARG A 38 -3.00 1.13 7.30
CA ARG A 38 -4.08 1.58 8.19
C ARG A 38 -4.94 0.42 8.67
N THR A 39 -5.19 -0.55 7.79
CA THR A 39 -5.88 -1.79 8.13
C THR A 39 -5.09 -2.56 9.19
N PHE A 40 -3.77 -2.68 9.02
CA PHE A 40 -2.89 -3.31 10.01
C PHE A 40 -2.86 -2.57 11.32
N GLU A 41 -2.65 -1.25 11.28
CA GLU A 41 -2.61 -0.39 12.45
C GLU A 41 -3.89 -0.55 13.29
N THR A 42 -5.05 -0.48 12.64
CA THR A 42 -6.35 -0.59 13.31
C THR A 42 -6.53 -1.98 13.95
N VAL A 43 -6.28 -3.05 13.21
CA VAL A 43 -6.48 -4.42 13.73
C VAL A 43 -5.46 -4.77 14.81
N TYR A 44 -4.20 -4.32 14.64
CA TYR A 44 -3.12 -4.58 15.59
C TYR A 44 -3.35 -3.83 16.91
N ASP A 45 -3.59 -2.52 16.84
CA ASP A 45 -3.83 -1.69 18.02
C ASP A 45 -5.07 -2.12 18.79
N LYS A 46 -6.05 -2.73 18.09
CA LYS A 46 -7.20 -3.33 18.74
C LYS A 46 -6.84 -4.60 19.52
N HIS A 47 -5.97 -5.43 18.97
CA HIS A 47 -5.54 -6.67 19.62
C HIS A 47 -4.58 -6.39 20.78
N PHE A 48 -3.64 -5.47 20.59
CA PHE A 48 -2.61 -5.14 21.56
C PHE A 48 -2.80 -3.73 22.12
N THR A 49 -3.35 -3.63 23.33
CA THR A 49 -3.65 -2.32 23.95
C THR A 49 -2.44 -1.63 24.58
N ARG A 50 -1.35 -2.37 24.83
CA ARG A 50 -0.13 -1.87 25.51
C ARG A 50 0.98 -1.47 24.56
N GLN A 51 0.82 -1.72 23.28
CA GLN A 51 1.81 -1.42 22.24
C GLN A 51 1.10 -0.91 20.99
N LYS A 52 1.85 -0.25 20.13
CA LYS A 52 1.32 0.39 18.92
C LYS A 52 1.95 -0.20 17.68
N PHE A 53 1.16 -0.30 16.62
CA PHE A 53 1.68 -0.69 15.32
C PHE A 53 2.70 0.36 14.84
N PRO A 54 3.97 0.00 14.57
CA PRO A 54 4.98 1.00 14.28
C PRO A 54 4.71 1.74 12.96
N THR A 55 4.75 3.08 13.02
CA THR A 55 4.48 3.95 11.86
C THR A 55 5.49 3.82 10.73
N SER A 56 6.65 3.21 10.98
CA SER A 56 7.68 2.89 9.99
C SER A 56 7.31 1.71 9.07
N LEU A 57 6.30 0.91 9.41
CA LEU A 57 5.90 -0.28 8.66
C LEU A 57 4.98 0.04 7.45
N ARG A 58 5.33 1.10 6.71
CA ARG A 58 4.54 1.60 5.57
C ARG A 58 4.62 0.73 4.33
N THR A 59 5.66 -0.10 4.19
CA THR A 59 5.86 -0.97 3.03
C THR A 59 5.53 -2.42 3.35
N ALA A 60 5.12 -3.19 2.34
CA ALA A 60 4.88 -4.62 2.49
C ALA A 60 6.13 -5.39 2.97
N ALA A 61 7.32 -4.96 2.52
CA ALA A 61 8.60 -5.55 2.95
C ALA A 61 8.85 -5.34 4.46
N ALA A 62 8.64 -4.12 4.96
CA ALA A 62 8.79 -3.83 6.39
C ALA A 62 7.79 -4.64 7.23
N ARG A 63 6.52 -4.71 6.80
CA ARG A 63 5.49 -5.52 7.47
C ARG A 63 5.80 -7.02 7.48
N ARG A 64 6.52 -7.53 6.47
CA ARG A 64 6.93 -8.95 6.42
C ARG A 64 7.98 -9.31 7.48
N GLN A 65 8.82 -8.34 7.85
CA GLN A 65 9.87 -8.52 8.86
C GLN A 65 9.36 -8.29 10.29
N PHE A 66 8.15 -7.75 10.44
CA PHE A 66 7.56 -7.48 11.74
C PHE A 66 7.14 -8.79 12.45
N SER A 67 7.56 -8.93 13.70
CA SER A 67 7.41 -10.16 14.49
C SER A 67 6.90 -9.93 15.91
N THR A 68 6.59 -8.69 16.29
CA THR A 68 6.08 -8.35 17.62
C THR A 68 4.60 -8.73 17.72
N PHE A 69 4.32 -10.00 18.04
CA PHE A 69 2.96 -10.53 18.21
C PHE A 69 2.76 -11.25 19.55
N GLU A 70 3.58 -10.97 20.57
CA GLU A 70 3.50 -11.57 21.93
C GLU A 70 3.37 -13.12 21.90
N ASN A 71 4.17 -13.79 21.07
CA ASN A 71 4.13 -15.23 20.82
C ASN A 71 2.83 -15.78 20.18
N ASN A 72 1.96 -14.92 19.65
CA ASN A 72 0.77 -15.32 18.91
C ASN A 72 1.09 -15.59 17.42
N ALA A 73 1.60 -16.80 17.14
CA ALA A 73 2.01 -17.22 15.80
C ALA A 73 0.85 -17.22 14.78
N GLU A 74 -0.37 -17.56 15.21
CA GLU A 74 -1.55 -17.55 14.33
C GLU A 74 -1.95 -16.14 13.93
N LEU A 75 -1.86 -15.18 14.85
CA LEU A 75 -2.09 -13.77 14.53
C LEU A 75 -1.01 -13.23 13.60
N GLN A 76 0.27 -13.54 13.86
CA GLN A 76 1.35 -13.17 12.94
C GLN A 76 1.09 -13.71 11.53
N LYS A 77 0.69 -14.98 11.42
CA LYS A 77 0.34 -15.61 10.15
C LYS A 77 -0.84 -14.93 9.47
N LEU A 78 -1.89 -14.55 10.22
CA LEU A 78 -3.03 -13.79 9.69
C LEU A 78 -2.58 -12.48 9.04
N PHE A 79 -1.71 -11.72 9.74
CA PHE A 79 -1.13 -10.48 9.21
C PHE A 79 -0.30 -10.78 7.96
N LEU A 80 0.66 -11.70 8.01
CA LEU A 80 1.49 -12.03 6.85
C LEU A 80 0.67 -12.45 5.62
N ASN A 81 -0.40 -13.22 5.83
CA ASN A 81 -1.32 -13.62 4.76
C ASN A 81 -2.03 -12.42 4.13
N TYR A 82 -2.58 -11.51 4.95
CA TYR A 82 -3.22 -10.31 4.42
C TYR A 82 -2.23 -9.37 3.73
N ASN A 83 -1.00 -9.25 4.25
CA ASN A 83 0.06 -8.49 3.59
C ASN A 83 0.33 -9.04 2.18
N GLY A 84 0.32 -10.37 2.02
CA GLY A 84 0.41 -11.02 0.71
C GLY A 84 -0.81 -10.78 -0.19
N VAL A 85 -2.02 -10.70 0.37
CA VAL A 85 -3.23 -10.31 -0.38
C VAL A 85 -3.07 -8.89 -0.93
N ALA A 86 -2.64 -7.94 -0.09
CA ALA A 86 -2.49 -6.55 -0.49
C ALA A 86 -1.51 -6.38 -1.67
N GLU A 87 -0.38 -7.09 -1.65
CA GLU A 87 0.57 -7.10 -2.77
C GLU A 87 -0.07 -7.60 -4.08
N ARG A 88 -1.03 -8.53 -4.03
CA ARG A 88 -1.75 -8.97 -5.23
C ARG A 88 -2.65 -7.89 -5.82
N TYR A 89 -3.12 -6.93 -5.03
CA TYR A 89 -3.87 -5.79 -5.57
C TYR A 89 -2.99 -4.91 -6.44
N LYS A 90 -1.73 -4.66 -6.03
CA LYS A 90 -0.75 -3.88 -6.82
C LYS A 90 -0.50 -4.47 -8.21
N ALA A 91 -0.61 -5.78 -8.35
CA ALA A 91 -0.45 -6.48 -9.62
C ALA A 91 -1.64 -6.32 -10.59
N ARG A 92 -2.79 -5.78 -10.13
CA ARG A 92 -4.00 -5.63 -10.96
C ARG A 92 -3.99 -4.36 -11.81
N PHE A 93 -3.46 -3.26 -11.27
CA PHE A 93 -3.45 -1.98 -11.96
C PHE A 93 -2.31 -1.91 -12.98
N GLY A 94 -2.60 -1.43 -14.18
CA GLY A 94 -1.65 -1.36 -15.31
C GLY A 94 -1.75 -2.49 -16.33
N ASN A 95 -2.54 -3.54 -16.07
CA ASN A 95 -2.79 -4.64 -17.04
C ASN A 95 -4.00 -4.37 -17.96
N GLY A 96 -4.57 -3.18 -17.92
CA GLY A 96 -5.78 -2.81 -18.65
C GLY A 96 -5.82 -1.30 -18.94
N ALA A 97 -7.03 -0.75 -19.09
CA ALA A 97 -7.19 0.66 -19.36
C ALA A 97 -6.63 1.53 -18.22
N LEU A 98 -5.72 2.45 -18.55
CA LEU A 98 -5.16 3.42 -17.62
C LEU A 98 -6.07 4.64 -17.51
N THR A 99 -7.24 4.46 -16.90
CA THR A 99 -8.23 5.53 -16.70
C THR A 99 -8.49 5.75 -15.21
N GLN A 100 -8.93 6.95 -14.87
CA GLN A 100 -9.31 7.30 -13.50
C GLN A 100 -10.42 6.38 -12.97
N ALA A 101 -11.39 6.04 -13.83
CA ALA A 101 -12.48 5.13 -13.48
C ALA A 101 -12.00 3.73 -13.13
N GLU A 102 -11.03 3.17 -13.88
CA GLU A 102 -10.46 1.86 -13.56
C GLU A 102 -9.57 1.92 -12.32
N PHE A 103 -8.82 3.02 -12.15
CA PHE A 103 -8.03 3.28 -10.94
C PHE A 103 -8.89 3.25 -9.67
N GLU A 104 -9.97 4.05 -9.65
CA GLU A 104 -10.91 4.11 -8.53
C GLU A 104 -11.61 2.76 -8.30
N LYS A 105 -12.11 2.13 -9.38
CA LYS A 105 -12.79 0.84 -9.31
C LYS A 105 -11.91 -0.25 -8.69
N GLN A 106 -10.63 -0.32 -9.05
CA GLN A 106 -9.70 -1.31 -8.50
C GLN A 106 -9.37 -1.04 -7.03
N LEU A 107 -9.20 0.22 -6.64
CA LEU A 107 -9.02 0.60 -5.24
C LEU A 107 -10.26 0.28 -4.38
N ASP A 108 -11.45 0.65 -4.83
CA ASP A 108 -12.71 0.30 -4.16
C ASP A 108 -12.95 -1.22 -4.14
N GLY A 109 -12.33 -1.95 -5.07
CA GLY A 109 -12.30 -3.41 -5.08
C GLY A 109 -11.67 -3.99 -3.81
N VAL A 110 -10.70 -3.30 -3.20
CA VAL A 110 -10.06 -3.71 -1.93
C VAL A 110 -11.08 -3.78 -0.80
N LEU A 111 -11.94 -2.77 -0.67
CA LEU A 111 -12.91 -2.67 0.43
C LEU A 111 -14.09 -3.66 0.29
N ARG A 112 -14.27 -4.21 -0.91
CA ARG A 112 -15.28 -5.23 -1.24
C ARG A 112 -14.70 -6.65 -1.26
N ASP A 113 -13.38 -6.78 -1.10
CA ASP A 113 -12.71 -8.08 -1.16
C ASP A 113 -12.99 -8.87 0.14
N ARG A 114 -13.34 -10.15 -0.01
CA ARG A 114 -13.61 -11.03 1.13
C ARG A 114 -12.42 -11.18 2.07
N ASN A 115 -11.19 -11.03 1.57
CA ASN A 115 -9.99 -11.06 2.40
C ASN A 115 -9.90 -9.84 3.31
N PHE A 116 -10.30 -8.65 2.83
CA PHE A 116 -10.39 -7.45 3.65
C PHE A 116 -11.45 -7.60 4.74
N GLU A 117 -12.67 -8.00 4.35
CA GLU A 117 -13.76 -8.24 5.29
C GLU A 117 -13.37 -9.27 6.37
N PHE A 118 -12.74 -10.37 5.96
CA PHE A 118 -12.26 -11.40 6.86
C PHE A 118 -11.18 -10.88 7.81
N PHE A 119 -10.23 -10.08 7.32
CA PHE A 119 -9.14 -9.57 8.15
C PHE A 119 -9.63 -8.64 9.24
N ILE A 120 -10.60 -7.76 8.92
CA ILE A 120 -11.16 -6.80 9.88
C ILE A 120 -12.29 -7.39 10.73
N ARG A 121 -12.61 -8.70 10.58
CA ARG A 121 -13.81 -9.30 11.18
C ARG A 121 -13.87 -9.19 12.71
N GLY A 122 -12.72 -9.15 13.38
CA GLY A 122 -12.61 -9.06 14.84
C GLY A 122 -12.79 -7.65 15.41
N LEU A 123 -12.85 -6.61 14.56
CA LEU A 123 -13.08 -5.25 15.02
C LEU A 123 -14.54 -5.05 15.50
N PRO A 124 -14.80 -4.15 16.45
CA PRO A 124 -16.13 -3.65 16.74
C PRO A 124 -16.80 -2.98 15.53
N ARG A 125 -18.13 -2.96 15.48
CA ARG A 125 -18.89 -2.44 14.32
C ARG A 125 -18.57 -0.97 14.00
N ASP A 126 -18.45 -0.15 15.03
CA ASP A 126 -18.10 1.26 14.95
C ASP A 126 -16.67 1.45 14.43
N GLU A 127 -15.70 0.68 14.95
CA GLU A 127 -14.31 0.69 14.48
C GLU A 127 -14.19 0.21 13.02
N LYS A 128 -14.90 -0.85 12.62
CA LYS A 128 -14.97 -1.28 11.20
C LYS A 128 -15.48 -0.15 10.32
N SER A 129 -16.57 0.50 10.73
CA SER A 129 -17.18 1.58 9.98
C SER A 129 -16.24 2.79 9.88
N ALA A 130 -15.49 3.09 10.95
CA ALA A 130 -14.51 4.17 10.96
C ALA A 130 -13.30 3.87 10.06
N LEU A 131 -12.81 2.63 10.07
CA LEU A 131 -11.77 2.16 9.15
C LEU A 131 -12.22 2.30 7.69
N ILE A 132 -13.37 1.73 7.33
CA ILE A 132 -13.89 1.78 5.95
C ILE A 132 -14.05 3.24 5.48
N ARG A 133 -14.60 4.14 6.30
CA ARG A 133 -14.70 5.56 5.94
C ARG A 133 -13.34 6.22 5.76
N THR A 134 -12.33 5.82 6.54
CA THR A 134 -10.98 6.36 6.42
C THR A 134 -10.31 5.87 5.14
N GLU A 135 -10.41 4.57 4.85
CA GLU A 135 -9.93 3.98 3.61
C GLU A 135 -10.58 4.62 2.38
N GLN A 136 -11.91 4.83 2.40
CA GLN A 136 -12.63 5.54 1.35
C GLN A 136 -12.12 6.97 1.14
N ARG A 137 -11.73 7.67 2.21
CA ARG A 137 -11.12 9.01 2.09
C ARG A 137 -9.73 8.94 1.43
N VAL A 138 -8.92 7.95 1.79
CA VAL A 138 -7.61 7.72 1.17
C VAL A 138 -7.78 7.43 -0.33
N ILE A 139 -8.74 6.58 -0.69
CA ILE A 139 -9.06 6.28 -2.10
C ILE A 139 -9.46 7.55 -2.83
N LYS A 140 -10.40 8.34 -2.30
CA LYS A 140 -10.82 9.61 -2.91
C LYS A 140 -9.67 10.60 -3.11
N GLN A 141 -8.77 10.70 -2.13
CA GLN A 141 -7.58 11.56 -2.23
C GLN A 141 -6.64 11.09 -3.35
N ALA A 142 -6.43 9.77 -3.47
CA ALA A 142 -5.62 9.22 -4.55
C ALA A 142 -6.29 9.39 -5.92
N THR A 143 -7.60 9.16 -6.03
CA THR A 143 -8.37 9.35 -7.26
C THR A 143 -8.33 10.80 -7.73
N ALA A 144 -8.26 11.78 -6.82
CA ALA A 144 -8.10 13.19 -7.16
C ALA A 144 -6.67 13.58 -7.61
N GLN A 145 -5.67 12.73 -7.35
CA GLN A 145 -4.27 12.91 -7.77
C GLN A 145 -3.95 12.21 -9.09
N PHE A 146 -4.83 11.32 -9.56
CA PHE A 146 -4.74 10.67 -10.86
C PHE A 146 -5.04 11.66 -11.99
#